data_AF-A0A945FHW4-F1
#
_entry.id   AF-A0A945FHW4-F1
#
_cell.length_a   1.000
_cell.length_b   1.000
_cell.length_c   1.000
_cell.angle_alpha   90.00
_cell.angle_beta   90.00
_cell.angle_gamma   90.00
#
_symmetry.space_group_name_H-M   'P 1'
#
loop_
_entity.id
_entity.type
_entity.pdbx_description
1 polymer ?
#
loop_
_entity_poly.entity_id
_entity_poly.type
_entity_poly.pdbx_seq_one_letter_code
_entity_poly.pdbx_strand_id
1 'polypeptide(L)'
;EDTRFFQTDRLKAFWRTYQAGGCPPNYTAPREPLPFVKGDMGDASELFWKDTTIGVVPTPGHTRGALTYVVNWGNKITAFCGDAVHEGGKLHQPYHLEWDHWTGEGALAAWYGLERLSGCRVDVLCPSHGEVMKQGANASIRMTRQRLMAFVKSKGSVCAGAVDKWFGVEALGKGISRVLPNLYLLGGAKVWLHPWVAEPLVDRNLLDVPWLPTDSIAPDRVLPEKGAFRWNGYRFDIRPFPGQTKWHCAFDTEIFGQHVLFSGDNFQPPTRWNGTGGFCGFNGSRFIDGFGQSAQVVLDLEPDLICNGHGCVYQFDTDQYRRILKWAKQAETAVNDLCVSDDWEYDYDPRVMGWSPFRYEAHAGQWVRVSFKVDHAGEKKMHLKVCPTVPDGWQLKQTKRTMTVTSTKTRRLSFDMRIPKKTEKGRYVVGGEVEMNGKLCGEVAVAIVDVLV
;
A
#
# COMPACT_ATOMS: atom_id res chain seq x y z
N GLU A 1 11.08 30.06 -31.08
CA GLU A 1 10.85 29.43 -29.77
C GLU A 1 9.54 29.99 -29.23
N ASP A 2 8.56 29.15 -28.95
CA ASP A 2 7.20 29.58 -28.63
C ASP A 2 7.10 29.93 -27.14
N THR A 3 6.78 31.18 -26.81
CA THR A 3 6.82 31.70 -25.44
C THR A 3 5.78 31.05 -24.51
N ARG A 4 4.77 30.37 -25.07
CA ARG A 4 3.75 29.62 -24.31
C ARG A 4 4.31 28.46 -23.50
N PHE A 5 5.47 27.93 -23.89
CA PHE A 5 6.15 26.87 -23.16
C PHE A 5 6.70 27.34 -21.80
N PHE A 6 7.01 28.63 -21.63
CA PHE A 6 7.83 29.11 -20.51
C PHE A 6 6.99 29.55 -19.30
N GLN A 7 6.21 28.64 -18.70
CA GLN A 7 5.55 28.89 -17.39
C GLN A 7 6.53 28.79 -16.21
N THR A 8 7.61 29.57 -16.26
CA THR A 8 8.71 29.54 -15.29
C THR A 8 8.27 29.77 -13.85
N ASP A 9 7.22 30.55 -13.61
CA ASP A 9 6.72 30.82 -12.25
C ASP A 9 5.99 29.62 -11.64
N ARG A 10 5.29 28.80 -12.44
CA ARG A 10 4.65 27.56 -11.99
C ARG A 10 5.70 26.51 -11.63
N LEU A 11 6.74 26.39 -12.45
CA LEU A 11 7.90 25.53 -12.19
C LEU A 11 8.64 25.94 -10.91
N LYS A 12 8.88 27.24 -10.70
CA LYS A 12 9.46 27.77 -9.45
C LYS A 12 8.59 27.45 -8.23
N ALA A 13 7.28 27.62 -8.34
CA ALA A 13 6.34 27.31 -7.27
C ALA A 13 6.34 25.81 -6.93
N PHE A 14 6.28 24.94 -7.94
CA PHE A 14 6.39 23.49 -7.78
C PHE A 14 7.65 23.12 -6.99
N TRP A 15 8.85 23.54 -7.44
CA TRP A 15 10.10 23.23 -6.73
C TRP A 15 10.16 23.81 -5.31
N ARG A 16 9.52 24.96 -5.07
CA ARG A 16 9.43 25.57 -3.73
C ARG A 16 8.57 24.75 -2.77
N THR A 17 7.50 24.11 -3.26
CA THR A 17 6.53 23.38 -2.42
C THR A 17 6.59 21.87 -2.56
N TYR A 18 7.51 21.37 -3.38
CA TYR A 18 7.59 19.98 -3.86
C TYR A 18 7.60 18.91 -2.74
N GLN A 19 7.99 19.29 -1.52
CA GLN A 19 8.01 18.39 -0.35
C GLN A 19 7.23 18.91 0.86
N ALA A 20 6.51 20.02 0.73
CA ALA A 20 5.77 20.62 1.85
C ALA A 20 4.63 19.71 2.38
N GLY A 21 4.19 18.73 1.58
CA GLY A 21 3.13 17.78 1.92
C GLY A 21 3.58 16.43 2.48
N GLY A 22 4.87 16.21 2.76
CA GLY A 22 5.34 15.01 3.47
C GLY A 22 5.35 13.70 2.66
N CYS A 23 5.47 13.76 1.33
CA CYS A 23 5.58 12.55 0.50
C CYS A 23 6.88 11.80 0.82
N PRO A 24 6.86 10.46 0.96
CA PRO A 24 8.08 9.71 1.21
C PRO A 24 9.04 9.81 0.00
N PRO A 25 10.37 9.80 0.25
CA PRO A 25 11.43 10.10 -0.72
C PRO A 25 11.58 9.08 -1.86
N ASN A 26 10.73 8.05 -1.90
CA ASN A 26 10.68 6.99 -2.91
C ASN A 26 9.80 7.34 -4.13
N TYR A 27 9.01 8.43 -4.08
CA TYR A 27 8.26 8.96 -5.22
C TYR A 27 8.81 10.32 -5.68
N THR A 28 10.13 10.47 -5.72
CA THR A 28 10.75 11.76 -6.05
C THR A 28 10.91 11.99 -7.55
N ALA A 29 10.51 13.18 -8.01
CA ALA A 29 11.10 13.91 -9.12
C ALA A 29 12.64 13.76 -9.11
N PRO A 30 13.31 13.96 -10.26
CA PRO A 30 14.77 13.83 -10.35
C PRO A 30 15.47 14.52 -9.17
N ARG A 31 16.50 13.84 -8.62
CA ARG A 31 17.25 14.27 -7.42
C ARG A 31 17.79 15.70 -7.52
N GLU A 32 17.98 16.17 -8.75
CA GLU A 32 18.29 17.55 -9.08
C GLU A 32 17.24 18.11 -10.05
N PRO A 33 16.81 19.38 -9.92
CA PRO A 33 15.98 20.03 -10.91
C PRO A 33 16.62 19.89 -12.29
N LEU A 34 15.89 19.41 -13.29
CA LEU A 34 16.40 19.27 -14.64
C LEU A 34 16.62 20.69 -15.23
N PRO A 35 17.86 21.21 -15.26
CA PRO A 35 18.11 22.64 -15.52
C PRO A 35 17.81 23.02 -16.98
N PHE A 36 17.67 22.02 -17.85
CA PHE A 36 17.32 22.15 -19.24
C PHE A 36 15.80 22.18 -19.49
N VAL A 37 14.96 22.00 -18.46
CA VAL A 37 13.50 22.11 -18.61
C VAL A 37 13.15 23.56 -18.91
N LYS A 38 12.75 23.80 -20.16
CA LYS A 38 12.37 25.13 -20.66
C LYS A 38 10.92 25.51 -20.35
N GLY A 39 10.11 24.60 -19.82
CA GLY A 39 8.69 24.83 -19.69
C GLY A 39 7.90 23.80 -18.90
N ASP A 40 6.78 24.23 -18.33
CA ASP A 40 5.72 23.37 -17.80
C ASP A 40 4.57 23.42 -18.81
N MET A 41 4.18 22.25 -19.35
CA MET A 41 3.07 22.20 -20.31
C MET A 41 1.73 22.49 -19.64
N GLY A 42 1.63 22.47 -18.31
CA GLY A 42 0.39 22.72 -17.58
C GLY A 42 -0.64 21.59 -17.76
N ASP A 43 -1.47 21.42 -16.74
CA ASP A 43 -2.66 20.59 -16.81
C ASP A 43 -3.71 21.20 -17.76
N ALA A 44 -4.39 20.35 -18.54
CA ALA A 44 -5.49 20.77 -19.42
C ALA A 44 -5.12 21.82 -20.48
N SER A 45 -3.90 21.72 -21.03
CA SER A 45 -3.40 22.61 -22.08
C SER A 45 -3.42 21.93 -23.45
N GLU A 46 -3.31 22.75 -24.49
CA GLU A 46 -3.13 22.29 -25.86
C GLU A 46 -1.98 23.04 -26.51
N LEU A 47 -1.15 22.30 -27.22
CA LEU A 47 0.05 22.80 -27.87
C LEU A 47 0.04 22.40 -29.34
N PHE A 48 0.39 23.35 -30.21
CA PHE A 48 0.69 23.06 -31.60
C PHE A 48 2.21 22.93 -31.77
N TRP A 49 2.66 21.76 -32.18
CA TRP A 49 4.05 21.48 -32.51
C TRP A 49 4.12 21.09 -33.99
N LYS A 50 4.70 21.96 -34.83
CA LYS A 50 4.73 21.79 -36.29
C LYS A 50 3.30 21.55 -36.84
N ASP A 51 3.05 20.37 -37.40
CA ASP A 51 1.80 19.91 -37.99
C ASP A 51 0.98 18.99 -37.06
N THR A 52 1.42 18.81 -35.81
CA THR A 52 0.70 18.02 -34.80
C THR A 52 0.20 18.89 -33.65
N THR A 53 -0.88 18.42 -33.03
CA THR A 53 -1.42 18.99 -31.80
C THR A 53 -1.17 18.02 -30.66
N ILE A 54 -0.65 18.52 -29.55
CA ILE A 54 -0.38 17.81 -28.30
C ILE A 54 -1.31 18.41 -27.24
N GLY A 55 -2.37 17.69 -26.90
CA GLY A 55 -3.24 17.99 -25.78
C GLY A 55 -2.75 17.30 -24.51
N VAL A 56 -2.87 17.97 -23.37
CA VAL A 56 -2.49 17.43 -22.05
C VAL A 56 -3.76 17.22 -21.22
N VAL A 57 -4.16 15.97 -21.03
CA VAL A 57 -5.30 15.60 -20.19
C VAL A 57 -4.77 15.16 -18.83
N PRO A 58 -5.13 15.82 -17.72
CA PRO A 58 -4.66 15.35 -16.43
C PRO A 58 -5.35 14.04 -16.08
N THR A 59 -4.57 13.04 -15.70
CA THR A 59 -5.02 11.70 -15.34
C THR A 59 -4.31 11.28 -14.07
N PRO A 60 -4.56 11.98 -12.95
CA PRO A 60 -3.97 11.64 -11.65
C PRO A 60 -4.39 10.22 -11.27
N GLY A 61 -3.68 9.58 -10.37
CA GLY A 61 -3.95 8.19 -9.97
C GLY A 61 -2.71 7.62 -9.33
N HIS A 62 -1.86 6.94 -10.10
CA HIS A 62 -0.56 6.49 -9.62
C HIS A 62 0.29 7.59 -9.00
N THR A 63 0.15 8.82 -9.50
CA THR A 63 0.66 10.02 -8.86
C THR A 63 -0.36 11.14 -8.96
N ARG A 64 -0.24 12.14 -8.06
CA ARG A 64 -1.09 13.34 -8.08
C ARG A 64 -0.92 14.18 -9.36
N GLY A 65 0.27 14.13 -9.96
CA GLY A 65 0.62 14.91 -11.15
C GLY A 65 0.59 14.14 -12.46
N ALA A 66 0.05 12.91 -12.50
CA ALA A 66 0.04 12.12 -13.72
C ALA A 66 -0.82 12.76 -14.84
N LEU A 67 -0.32 12.68 -16.06
CA LEU A 67 -0.90 13.28 -17.26
C LEU A 67 -0.98 12.24 -18.38
N THR A 68 -1.99 12.39 -19.24
CA THR A 68 -2.12 11.72 -20.52
C THR A 68 -1.88 12.72 -21.64
N TYR A 69 -0.97 12.41 -22.55
CA TYR A 69 -0.72 13.24 -23.74
C TYR A 69 -1.51 12.71 -24.93
N VAL A 70 -2.43 13.53 -25.45
CA VAL A 70 -3.27 13.20 -26.60
C VAL A 70 -2.72 13.90 -27.83
N VAL A 71 -2.16 13.12 -28.75
CA VAL A 71 -1.44 13.63 -29.91
C VAL A 71 -2.20 13.26 -31.19
N ASN A 72 -2.44 14.23 -32.07
CA ASN A 72 -2.95 13.95 -33.41
C ASN A 72 -1.78 13.66 -34.36
N TRP A 73 -1.52 12.38 -34.63
CA TRP A 73 -0.41 11.93 -35.47
C TRP A 73 -0.90 11.04 -36.60
N GLY A 74 -0.60 11.41 -37.86
CA GLY A 74 -0.97 10.62 -39.03
C GLY A 74 -2.48 10.34 -39.15
N ASN A 75 -3.31 11.36 -38.88
CA ASN A 75 -4.78 11.28 -38.82
C ASN A 75 -5.33 10.29 -37.78
N LYS A 76 -4.55 9.97 -36.75
CA LYS A 76 -4.98 9.16 -35.61
C LYS A 76 -4.75 9.93 -34.31
N ILE A 77 -5.74 9.87 -33.42
CA ILE A 77 -5.60 10.40 -32.08
C ILE A 77 -4.94 9.33 -31.20
N THR A 78 -3.69 9.59 -30.83
CA THR A 78 -2.85 8.69 -30.03
C THR A 78 -2.73 9.24 -28.61
N ALA A 79 -3.15 8.49 -27.61
CA ALA A 79 -3.06 8.88 -26.21
C ALA A 79 -1.93 8.12 -25.50
N PHE A 80 -0.90 8.83 -25.04
CA PHE A 80 0.14 8.30 -24.16
C PHE A 80 -0.30 8.47 -22.72
N CYS A 81 -0.88 7.42 -22.14
CA CYS A 81 -1.63 7.52 -20.88
C CYS A 81 -0.84 7.15 -19.63
N GLY A 82 0.44 6.83 -19.77
CA GLY A 82 1.22 6.29 -18.66
C GLY A 82 0.55 5.04 -18.07
N ASP A 83 0.39 4.99 -16.76
CA ASP A 83 -0.29 3.89 -16.06
C ASP A 83 -1.77 4.15 -15.76
N ALA A 84 -2.37 5.19 -16.34
CA ALA A 84 -3.78 5.53 -16.11
C ALA A 84 -4.76 4.46 -16.63
N VAL A 85 -4.36 3.68 -17.64
CA VAL A 85 -5.16 2.59 -18.23
C VAL A 85 -4.23 1.49 -18.74
N HIS A 86 -4.55 0.23 -18.45
CA HIS A 86 -3.98 -0.95 -19.12
C HIS A 86 -5.07 -1.63 -19.98
N GLU A 87 -4.64 -2.47 -20.93
CA GLU A 87 -5.55 -3.32 -21.72
C GLU A 87 -6.56 -4.06 -20.84
N GLY A 88 -7.78 -4.20 -21.35
CA GLY A 88 -8.83 -4.95 -20.68
C GLY A 88 -9.36 -4.25 -19.44
N GLY A 89 -9.12 -2.95 -19.28
CA GLY A 89 -9.65 -2.15 -18.17
C GLY A 89 -8.89 -2.35 -16.86
N LYS A 90 -7.62 -2.75 -16.95
CA LYS A 90 -6.74 -3.07 -15.82
C LYS A 90 -5.86 -1.86 -15.45
N LEU A 91 -5.09 -2.00 -14.38
CA LEU A 91 -4.08 -1.04 -13.94
C LEU A 91 -2.81 -1.78 -13.54
N HIS A 92 -1.66 -1.27 -13.98
CA HIS A 92 -0.38 -1.73 -13.46
C HIS A 92 -0.28 -1.37 -11.97
N GLN A 93 0.07 -2.32 -11.10
CA GLN A 93 0.32 -2.06 -9.67
C GLN A 93 -0.71 -1.12 -8.98
N PRO A 94 -1.98 -1.56 -8.81
CA PRO A 94 -3.05 -0.69 -8.33
C PRO A 94 -2.85 -0.11 -6.93
N TYR A 95 -1.91 -0.62 -6.14
CA TYR A 95 -1.58 -0.07 -4.82
C TYR A 95 -1.08 1.38 -4.87
N HIS A 96 -0.64 1.89 -6.02
CA HIS A 96 -0.30 3.31 -6.20
C HIS A 96 -1.50 4.26 -6.09
N LEU A 97 -2.73 3.73 -6.11
CA LEU A 97 -3.95 4.51 -5.84
C LEU A 97 -4.15 4.82 -4.35
N GLU A 98 -3.39 4.17 -3.46
CA GLU A 98 -3.42 4.35 -2.00
C GLU A 98 -2.64 5.61 -1.58
N TRP A 99 -3.18 6.79 -1.91
CA TRP A 99 -2.58 8.07 -1.47
C TRP A 99 -2.66 8.30 0.03
N ASP A 100 -3.59 7.62 0.68
CA ASP A 100 -3.70 7.48 2.12
C ASP A 100 -4.09 6.03 2.45
N HIS A 101 -4.17 5.70 3.73
CA HIS A 101 -4.37 4.33 4.20
C HIS A 101 -5.82 3.96 4.55
N TRP A 102 -6.80 4.86 4.38
CA TRP A 102 -8.17 4.65 4.87
C TRP A 102 -9.29 5.13 3.94
N THR A 103 -8.99 5.90 2.90
CA THR A 103 -9.94 6.42 1.90
C THR A 103 -9.68 5.85 0.50
N GLY A 104 -10.54 6.25 -0.45
CA GLY A 104 -10.36 5.98 -1.88
C GLY A 104 -9.90 7.21 -2.67
N GLU A 105 -9.28 8.21 -2.05
CA GLU A 105 -8.97 9.51 -2.68
C GLU A 105 -8.19 9.37 -4.00
N GLY A 106 -7.10 8.60 -4.02
CA GLY A 106 -6.29 8.42 -5.23
C GLY A 106 -7.03 7.67 -6.34
N ALA A 107 -7.82 6.65 -5.99
CA ALA A 107 -8.68 5.94 -6.94
C ALA A 107 -9.81 6.83 -7.49
N LEU A 108 -10.38 7.71 -6.66
CA LEU A 108 -11.38 8.68 -7.10
C LEU A 108 -10.78 9.76 -8.01
N ALA A 109 -9.56 10.22 -7.70
CA ALA A 109 -8.81 11.11 -8.57
C ALA A 109 -8.55 10.46 -9.95
N ALA A 110 -8.15 9.19 -9.96
CA ALA A 110 -8.02 8.39 -11.18
C ALA A 110 -9.32 8.30 -11.96
N TRP A 111 -10.44 8.06 -11.27
CA TRP A 111 -11.75 8.04 -11.90
C TRP A 111 -12.07 9.38 -12.60
N TYR A 112 -11.86 10.53 -11.94
CA TYR A 112 -12.07 11.85 -12.55
C TYR A 112 -11.10 12.14 -13.71
N GLY A 113 -9.86 11.64 -13.63
CA GLY A 113 -8.91 11.64 -14.74
C GLY A 113 -9.45 10.92 -15.98
N LEU A 114 -9.95 9.70 -15.79
CA LEU A 114 -10.51 8.89 -16.87
C LEU A 114 -11.87 9.42 -17.35
N GLU A 115 -12.66 10.07 -16.50
CA GLU A 115 -13.87 10.77 -16.93
C GLU A 115 -13.52 11.83 -17.99
N ARG A 116 -12.49 12.66 -17.72
CA ARG A 116 -12.00 13.66 -18.68
C ARG A 116 -11.46 13.02 -19.94
N LEU A 117 -10.59 12.02 -19.81
CA LEU A 117 -10.02 11.32 -20.97
C LEU A 117 -11.08 10.63 -21.82
N SER A 118 -12.18 10.17 -21.22
CA SER A 118 -13.28 9.54 -21.95
C SER A 118 -14.03 10.48 -22.89
N GLY A 119 -13.90 11.80 -22.68
CA GLY A 119 -14.40 12.82 -23.61
C GLY A 119 -13.59 12.92 -24.91
N CYS A 120 -12.38 12.37 -24.94
CA CYS A 120 -11.54 12.30 -26.13
C CYS A 120 -11.84 11.03 -26.94
N ARG A 121 -11.95 11.16 -28.27
CA ARG A 121 -11.77 10.00 -29.16
C ARG A 121 -10.31 9.57 -29.09
N VAL A 122 -10.05 8.27 -28.87
CA VAL A 122 -8.69 7.71 -28.83
C VAL A 122 -8.63 6.54 -29.81
N ASP A 123 -7.88 6.72 -30.90
CA ASP A 123 -7.69 5.68 -31.92
C ASP A 123 -6.56 4.70 -31.52
N VAL A 124 -5.53 5.20 -30.82
CA VAL A 124 -4.41 4.42 -30.32
C VAL A 124 -4.13 4.80 -28.87
N LEU A 125 -4.06 3.82 -27.97
CA LEU A 125 -3.73 4.04 -26.55
C LEU A 125 -2.38 3.39 -26.24
N CYS A 126 -1.46 4.19 -25.70
CA CYS A 126 -0.09 3.82 -25.41
C CYS A 126 0.15 3.90 -23.89
N PRO A 127 0.00 2.79 -23.15
CA PRO A 127 0.35 2.74 -21.75
C PRO A 127 1.88 2.71 -21.55
N SER A 128 2.37 3.10 -20.37
CA SER A 128 3.78 2.91 -19.98
C SER A 128 4.11 1.43 -19.82
N HIS A 129 3.16 0.66 -19.28
CA HIS A 129 3.27 -0.77 -19.10
C HIS A 129 2.14 -1.49 -19.84
N GLY A 130 2.50 -2.46 -20.70
CA GLY A 130 1.54 -3.20 -21.52
C GLY A 130 1.72 -2.95 -23.02
N GLU A 131 0.83 -3.54 -23.82
CA GLU A 131 0.89 -3.40 -25.28
C GLU A 131 0.19 -2.12 -25.75
N VAL A 132 0.64 -1.61 -26.90
CA VAL A 132 -0.03 -0.50 -27.59
C VAL A 132 -1.37 -0.98 -28.16
N MET A 133 -2.46 -0.37 -27.71
CA MET A 133 -3.83 -0.73 -28.13
C MET A 133 -4.24 0.05 -29.37
N LYS A 134 -4.35 -0.64 -30.52
CA LYS A 134 -4.86 -0.08 -31.78
C LYS A 134 -6.37 -0.26 -31.97
N GLN A 135 -7.01 -1.03 -31.09
CA GLN A 135 -8.45 -1.29 -31.06
C GLN A 135 -8.91 -1.30 -29.60
N GLY A 136 -10.16 -0.94 -29.35
CA GLY A 136 -10.74 -1.00 -28.00
C GLY A 136 -10.26 0.06 -27.01
N ALA A 137 -9.43 1.04 -27.40
CA ALA A 137 -8.89 2.07 -26.52
C ALA A 137 -9.94 2.76 -25.63
N ASN A 138 -10.98 3.36 -26.23
CA ASN A 138 -12.07 3.98 -25.47
C ASN A 138 -12.89 2.97 -24.63
N ALA A 139 -12.94 1.68 -25.02
CA ALA A 139 -13.60 0.65 -24.23
C ALA A 139 -12.77 0.30 -22.97
N SER A 140 -11.44 0.17 -23.09
CA SER A 140 -10.53 0.01 -21.96
C SER A 140 -10.61 1.18 -20.99
N ILE A 141 -10.65 2.43 -21.50
CA ILE A 141 -10.83 3.63 -20.65
C ILE A 141 -12.14 3.55 -19.85
N ARG A 142 -13.27 3.25 -20.50
CA ARG A 142 -14.58 3.14 -19.83
C ARG A 142 -14.63 2.01 -18.80
N MET A 143 -14.04 0.86 -19.12
CA MET A 143 -14.03 -0.29 -18.20
C MET A 143 -13.13 -0.03 -16.99
N THR A 144 -11.96 0.59 -17.18
CA THR A 144 -11.09 1.03 -16.08
C THR A 144 -11.84 1.98 -15.15
N ARG A 145 -12.57 2.95 -15.71
CA ARG A 145 -13.41 3.88 -14.94
C ARG A 145 -14.47 3.15 -14.11
N GLN A 146 -15.14 2.14 -14.66
CA GLN A 146 -16.13 1.35 -13.92
C GLN A 146 -15.50 0.59 -12.74
N ARG A 147 -14.35 -0.02 -12.96
CA ARG A 147 -13.62 -0.78 -11.93
C ARG A 147 -13.02 0.10 -10.85
N LEU A 148 -12.49 1.27 -11.21
CA LEU A 148 -12.07 2.28 -10.24
C LEU A 148 -13.23 2.70 -9.34
N MET A 149 -14.43 2.89 -9.89
CA MET A 149 -15.60 3.21 -9.07
C MET A 149 -16.02 2.04 -8.17
N ALA A 150 -15.88 0.78 -8.63
CA ALA A 150 -16.10 -0.39 -7.78
C ALA A 150 -15.10 -0.45 -6.62
N PHE A 151 -13.83 -0.14 -6.88
CA PHE A 151 -12.78 0.00 -5.87
C PHE A 151 -13.07 1.13 -4.88
N VAL A 152 -13.45 2.32 -5.36
CA VAL A 152 -13.85 3.44 -4.48
C VAL A 152 -15.05 3.04 -3.60
N LYS A 153 -16.03 2.33 -4.15
CA LYS A 153 -17.17 1.83 -3.38
C LYS A 153 -16.76 0.79 -2.33
N SER A 154 -15.79 -0.08 -2.62
CA SER A 154 -15.29 -1.04 -1.62
C SER A 154 -14.52 -0.36 -0.49
N LYS A 155 -14.03 0.87 -0.68
CA LYS A 155 -13.50 1.71 0.39
C LYS A 155 -14.56 2.39 1.24
N GLY A 156 -15.83 2.42 0.81
CA GLY A 156 -16.93 3.10 1.52
C GLY A 156 -17.54 2.31 2.69
N SER A 157 -18.44 2.95 3.43
CA SER A 157 -19.06 2.36 4.62
C SER A 157 -19.84 1.07 4.32
N VAL A 158 -19.55 0.02 5.08
CA VAL A 158 -20.27 -1.27 5.02
C VAL A 158 -21.65 -1.22 5.66
N CYS A 159 -21.97 -0.12 6.35
CA CYS A 159 -23.22 0.08 7.10
C CYS A 159 -23.78 1.49 6.88
N ALA A 160 -23.90 1.93 5.62
CA ALA A 160 -24.46 3.24 5.29
C ALA A 160 -25.86 3.44 5.89
N GLY A 161 -26.08 4.57 6.57
CA GLY A 161 -27.35 4.92 7.22
C GLY A 161 -27.53 4.38 8.65
N ALA A 162 -26.55 3.66 9.20
CA ALA A 162 -26.59 3.23 10.60
C ALA A 162 -26.52 4.42 11.56
N VAL A 163 -27.28 4.34 12.66
CA VAL A 163 -27.30 5.35 13.73
C VAL A 163 -26.19 5.04 14.75
N ASP A 164 -25.52 6.09 15.23
CA ASP A 164 -24.44 6.00 16.23
C ASP A 164 -24.90 5.34 17.55
N LYS A 165 -24.13 4.36 18.04
CA LYS A 165 -24.34 3.66 19.33
C LYS A 165 -23.01 3.41 20.08
N TRP A 166 -22.18 4.45 20.24
CA TRP A 166 -20.91 4.40 20.96
C TRP A 166 -21.02 4.93 22.40
N PHE A 167 -20.20 4.40 23.29
CA PHE A 167 -20.06 4.92 24.65
C PHE A 167 -19.15 6.16 24.68
N GLY A 168 -19.46 7.13 25.55
CA GLY A 168 -18.58 8.28 25.82
C GLY A 168 -17.37 7.85 26.66
N VAL A 169 -16.19 8.37 26.32
CA VAL A 169 -14.94 8.13 27.06
C VAL A 169 -14.54 9.40 27.81
N GLU A 170 -14.26 9.28 29.10
CA GLU A 170 -13.83 10.38 29.97
C GLU A 170 -12.31 10.31 30.21
N ALA A 171 -11.59 11.36 29.84
CA ALA A 171 -10.16 11.46 30.14
C ALA A 171 -9.94 11.80 31.63
N LEU A 172 -9.22 10.94 32.36
CA LEU A 172 -8.93 11.12 33.79
C LEU A 172 -7.50 11.63 34.06
N GLY A 173 -6.68 11.82 33.02
CA GLY A 173 -5.30 12.30 33.10
C GLY A 173 -4.23 11.18 33.15
N LYS A 174 -2.95 11.53 32.96
CA LYS A 174 -1.79 10.59 32.96
C LYS A 174 -1.93 9.36 32.04
N GLY A 175 -2.52 9.54 30.85
CA GLY A 175 -2.76 8.42 29.92
C GLY A 175 -3.84 7.45 30.40
N ILE A 176 -4.68 7.89 31.35
CA ILE A 176 -5.81 7.13 31.88
C ILE A 176 -7.12 7.69 31.32
N SER A 177 -7.92 6.82 30.69
CA SER A 177 -9.27 7.16 30.23
C SER A 177 -10.28 6.16 30.76
N ARG A 178 -11.39 6.65 31.33
CA ARG A 178 -12.50 5.85 31.85
C ARG A 178 -13.56 5.67 30.77
N VAL A 179 -13.92 4.42 30.50
CA VAL A 179 -14.88 4.03 29.46
C VAL A 179 -16.22 3.60 30.08
N LEU A 180 -16.15 2.87 31.20
CA LEU A 180 -17.28 2.50 32.06
C LEU A 180 -16.86 2.72 33.52
N PRO A 181 -17.78 2.75 34.52
CA PRO A 181 -17.43 3.01 35.92
C PRO A 181 -16.23 2.19 36.45
N ASN A 182 -16.07 0.98 35.93
CA ASN A 182 -15.01 0.04 36.31
C ASN A 182 -14.05 -0.35 35.15
N LEU A 183 -14.04 0.37 34.03
CA LEU A 183 -13.18 0.08 32.87
C LEU A 183 -12.29 1.28 32.51
N TYR A 184 -10.97 1.07 32.48
CA TYR A 184 -9.95 2.11 32.29
C TYR A 184 -8.89 1.70 31.25
N LEU A 185 -8.42 2.64 30.43
CA LEU A 185 -7.24 2.53 29.54
C LEU A 185 -6.02 3.13 30.24
N LEU A 186 -4.82 2.53 30.17
CA LEU A 186 -3.62 2.92 30.97
C LEU A 186 -2.33 3.01 30.12
N GLY A 187 -1.40 3.90 30.48
CA GLY A 187 -0.03 3.98 29.92
C GLY A 187 1.08 3.60 30.92
N GLY A 188 2.28 3.25 30.45
CA GLY A 188 3.47 2.93 31.27
C GLY A 188 3.65 1.46 31.68
N ALA A 189 3.04 0.53 30.96
CA ALA A 189 3.03 -0.90 31.27
C ALA A 189 4.13 -1.72 30.55
N LYS A 190 4.34 -2.96 31.00
CA LYS A 190 5.11 -3.98 30.26
C LYS A 190 4.46 -4.24 28.89
N VAL A 191 5.28 -4.52 27.88
CA VAL A 191 4.85 -4.77 26.50
C VAL A 191 4.84 -6.26 26.21
N TRP A 192 3.66 -6.83 26.01
CA TRP A 192 3.48 -8.22 25.57
C TRP A 192 2.99 -8.23 24.13
N LEU A 193 3.71 -8.89 23.23
CA LEU A 193 3.38 -8.90 21.80
C LEU A 193 2.94 -10.29 21.35
N HIS A 194 1.88 -10.34 20.54
CA HIS A 194 1.59 -11.51 19.72
C HIS A 194 2.69 -11.70 18.65
N PRO A 195 3.05 -12.93 18.24
CA PRO A 195 4.14 -13.15 17.28
C PRO A 195 3.98 -12.38 15.96
N TRP A 196 2.75 -12.26 15.45
CA TRP A 196 2.48 -11.48 14.23
C TRP A 196 2.73 -9.98 14.45
N VAL A 197 2.36 -9.43 15.61
CA VAL A 197 2.60 -8.01 15.94
C VAL A 197 4.09 -7.76 16.23
N ALA A 198 4.78 -8.76 16.78
CA ALA A 198 6.20 -8.68 17.08
C ALA A 198 7.08 -8.59 15.82
N GLU A 199 6.69 -9.24 14.71
CA GLU A 199 7.47 -9.26 13.47
C GLU A 199 7.88 -7.85 12.98
N PRO A 200 6.95 -6.88 12.79
CA PRO A 200 7.33 -5.53 12.37
C PRO A 200 7.91 -4.65 13.49
N LEU A 201 7.68 -4.98 14.76
CA LEU A 201 8.05 -4.10 15.89
C LEU A 201 9.41 -4.43 16.51
N VAL A 202 9.79 -5.71 16.58
CA VAL A 202 11.05 -6.14 17.20
C VAL A 202 12.26 -5.74 16.36
N ASP A 203 12.10 -5.72 15.04
CA ASP A 203 13.10 -5.20 14.11
C ASP A 203 12.45 -4.24 13.12
N ARG A 204 12.52 -2.94 13.44
CA ARG A 204 11.95 -1.89 12.58
C ARG A 204 12.64 -1.80 11.21
N ASN A 205 13.84 -2.37 11.06
CA ASN A 205 14.57 -2.38 9.80
C ASN A 205 14.12 -3.53 8.89
N LEU A 206 13.35 -4.49 9.40
CA LEU A 206 12.98 -5.71 8.70
C LEU A 206 12.06 -5.43 7.50
N LEU A 207 11.06 -4.57 7.68
CA LEU A 207 9.96 -4.39 6.74
C LEU A 207 9.76 -2.92 6.36
N ASP A 208 9.38 -2.68 5.10
CA ASP A 208 8.91 -1.37 4.63
C ASP A 208 7.42 -1.21 4.95
N VAL A 209 7.07 -0.92 6.20
CA VAL A 209 5.67 -0.76 6.64
C VAL A 209 5.48 0.68 7.13
N PRO A 210 4.42 1.38 6.70
CA PRO A 210 4.17 2.73 7.17
C PRO A 210 3.82 2.71 8.67
N TRP A 211 4.03 3.83 9.36
CA TRP A 211 3.63 4.04 10.75
C TRP A 211 4.31 3.14 11.79
N LEU A 212 5.46 2.54 11.47
CA LEU A 212 6.29 1.90 12.48
C LEU A 212 6.87 2.96 13.46
N PRO A 213 7.07 2.59 14.74
CA PRO A 213 7.80 3.41 15.68
C PRO A 213 9.20 3.77 15.16
N THR A 214 9.74 4.89 15.64
CA THR A 214 11.09 5.34 15.25
C THR A 214 12.18 4.33 15.65
N ASP A 215 11.97 3.58 16.72
CA ASP A 215 12.91 2.58 17.23
C ASP A 215 12.24 1.21 17.34
N SER A 216 13.04 0.15 17.27
CA SER A 216 12.56 -1.20 17.55
C SER A 216 12.04 -1.32 18.99
N ILE A 217 10.95 -2.06 19.16
CA ILE A 217 10.33 -2.35 20.45
C ILE A 217 10.79 -3.73 20.91
N ALA A 218 11.54 -3.80 22.01
CA ALA A 218 11.84 -5.05 22.68
C ALA A 218 10.64 -5.45 23.58
N PRO A 219 9.94 -6.56 23.29
CA PRO A 219 8.84 -7.01 24.14
C PRO A 219 9.37 -7.59 25.45
N ASP A 220 8.69 -7.31 26.56
CA ASP A 220 8.90 -8.03 27.83
C ASP A 220 8.50 -9.50 27.71
N ARG A 221 7.57 -9.82 26.79
CA ARG A 221 7.09 -11.17 26.53
C ARG A 221 6.53 -11.29 25.12
N VAL A 222 6.86 -12.38 24.43
CA VAL A 222 6.15 -12.83 23.23
C VAL A 222 5.12 -13.87 23.63
N LEU A 223 3.86 -13.65 23.26
CA LEU A 223 2.73 -14.56 23.51
C LEU A 223 2.74 -15.75 22.53
N PRO A 224 2.04 -16.86 22.80
CA PRO A 224 1.82 -17.87 21.77
C PRO A 224 0.90 -17.34 20.67
N GLU A 225 0.97 -17.93 19.47
CA GLU A 225 0.13 -17.53 18.33
C GLU A 225 -1.37 -17.85 18.54
N LYS A 226 -1.64 -18.95 19.25
CA LYS A 226 -2.98 -19.38 19.65
C LYS A 226 -2.93 -19.89 21.09
N GLY A 227 -4.09 -19.92 21.75
CA GLY A 227 -4.22 -20.39 23.12
C GLY A 227 -4.65 -19.25 24.03
N ALA A 228 -4.09 -19.17 25.24
CA ALA A 228 -4.48 -18.17 26.21
C ALA A 228 -3.31 -17.73 27.09
N PHE A 229 -3.46 -16.55 27.70
CA PHE A 229 -2.59 -16.07 28.76
C PHE A 229 -3.39 -15.58 29.96
N ARG A 230 -2.74 -15.48 31.12
CA ARG A 230 -3.34 -14.92 32.34
C ARG A 230 -2.69 -13.59 32.71
N TRP A 231 -3.50 -12.64 33.14
CA TRP A 231 -3.05 -11.35 33.64
C TRP A 231 -4.05 -10.82 34.68
N ASN A 232 -3.57 -10.48 35.89
CA ASN A 232 -4.39 -9.95 37.00
C ASN A 232 -5.72 -10.68 37.25
N GLY A 233 -5.68 -12.02 37.26
CA GLY A 233 -6.86 -12.86 37.53
C GLY A 233 -7.69 -13.19 36.29
N TYR A 234 -7.56 -12.43 35.20
CA TYR A 234 -8.25 -12.69 33.94
C TYR A 234 -7.50 -13.73 33.10
N ARG A 235 -8.26 -14.51 32.33
CA ARG A 235 -7.72 -15.41 31.29
C ARG A 235 -8.17 -14.85 29.93
N PHE A 236 -7.21 -14.42 29.13
CA PHE A 236 -7.43 -13.92 27.78
C PHE A 236 -7.16 -15.02 26.78
N ASP A 237 -8.14 -15.33 25.93
CA ASP A 237 -7.94 -16.15 24.74
C ASP A 237 -7.33 -15.31 23.61
N ILE A 238 -6.39 -15.91 22.89
CA ILE A 238 -5.63 -15.27 21.82
C ILE A 238 -6.25 -15.64 20.48
N ARG A 239 -6.59 -14.62 19.69
CA ARG A 239 -7.18 -14.76 18.36
C ARG A 239 -6.24 -14.14 17.33
N PRO A 240 -5.69 -14.94 16.38
CA PRO A 240 -5.12 -14.37 15.17
C PRO A 240 -6.22 -13.62 14.41
N PHE A 241 -6.03 -12.33 14.15
CA PHE A 241 -7.12 -11.43 13.78
C PHE A 241 -6.74 -10.49 12.63
N PRO A 242 -6.29 -11.03 11.47
CA PRO A 242 -5.80 -10.22 10.37
C PRO A 242 -6.93 -9.38 9.72
N GLY A 243 -6.60 -8.26 9.09
CA GLY A 243 -7.58 -7.44 8.36
C GLY A 243 -6.94 -6.16 7.86
N GLN A 244 -7.13 -5.06 8.58
CA GLN A 244 -6.49 -3.78 8.25
C GLN A 244 -4.98 -3.93 8.09
N THR A 245 -4.34 -4.75 8.93
CA THR A 245 -2.98 -5.25 8.71
C THR A 245 -2.99 -6.78 8.88
N LYS A 246 -2.03 -7.47 8.25
CA LYS A 246 -1.80 -8.90 8.55
C LYS A 246 -1.13 -9.12 9.91
N TRP A 247 -0.50 -8.09 10.47
CA TRP A 247 0.20 -8.08 11.76
C TRP A 247 -0.74 -7.65 12.89
N HIS A 248 -1.88 -8.33 13.00
CA HIS A 248 -2.94 -7.97 13.93
C HIS A 248 -3.41 -9.18 14.75
N CYS A 249 -3.73 -8.96 16.02
CA CYS A 249 -4.34 -9.95 16.91
C CYS A 249 -5.46 -9.32 17.75
N ALA A 250 -6.39 -10.16 18.18
CA ALA A 250 -7.40 -9.81 19.16
C ALA A 250 -7.32 -10.72 20.39
N PHE A 251 -7.89 -10.25 21.49
CA PHE A 251 -8.01 -11.02 22.72
C PHE A 251 -9.44 -10.97 23.22
N ASP A 252 -9.98 -12.08 23.72
CA ASP A 252 -11.28 -12.08 24.39
C ASP A 252 -11.20 -12.65 25.80
N THR A 253 -12.09 -12.19 26.67
CA THR A 253 -12.21 -12.63 28.05
C THR A 253 -13.58 -12.31 28.62
N GLU A 254 -13.90 -12.85 29.79
CA GLU A 254 -15.10 -12.51 30.55
C GLU A 254 -14.78 -11.40 31.57
N ILE A 255 -15.55 -10.31 31.56
CA ILE A 255 -15.43 -9.19 32.49
C ILE A 255 -16.81 -8.91 33.06
N PHE A 256 -16.99 -9.12 34.37
CA PHE A 256 -18.26 -8.90 35.08
C PHE A 256 -19.47 -9.59 34.43
N GLY A 257 -19.31 -10.84 33.97
CA GLY A 257 -20.38 -11.59 33.31
C GLY A 257 -20.67 -11.13 31.87
N GLN A 258 -19.80 -10.34 31.27
CA GLN A 258 -19.87 -9.95 29.86
C GLN A 258 -18.69 -10.51 29.09
N HIS A 259 -18.94 -11.08 27.93
CA HIS A 259 -17.90 -11.51 27.01
C HIS A 259 -17.38 -10.31 26.23
N VAL A 260 -16.12 -9.95 26.46
CA VAL A 260 -15.49 -8.76 25.88
C VAL A 260 -14.41 -9.18 24.89
N LEU A 261 -14.51 -8.68 23.66
CA LEU A 261 -13.49 -8.81 22.63
C LEU A 261 -12.67 -7.50 22.51
N PHE A 262 -11.38 -7.56 22.86
CA PHE A 262 -10.39 -6.53 22.56
C PHE A 262 -9.86 -6.73 21.15
N SER A 263 -10.39 -5.95 20.21
CA SER A 263 -10.31 -6.27 18.79
C SER A 263 -9.25 -5.45 18.03
N GLY A 264 -8.54 -4.53 18.69
CA GLY A 264 -7.64 -3.59 18.02
C GLY A 264 -8.39 -2.80 16.93
N ASP A 265 -7.76 -2.43 15.82
CA ASP A 265 -8.42 -1.60 14.79
C ASP A 265 -9.53 -2.31 13.99
N ASN A 266 -9.57 -3.64 13.95
CA ASN A 266 -10.70 -4.42 13.43
C ASN A 266 -11.74 -4.59 14.55
N PHE A 267 -13.05 -4.53 14.38
CA PHE A 267 -13.78 -3.74 13.40
C PHE A 267 -14.27 -2.47 14.08
N GLN A 268 -14.52 -1.43 13.29
CA GLN A 268 -15.00 -0.16 13.79
C GLN A 268 -16.53 -0.20 13.88
N PRO A 269 -17.17 0.64 14.72
CA PRO A 269 -18.60 0.81 14.64
C PRO A 269 -19.01 1.29 13.22
N PRO A 270 -20.20 0.92 12.74
CA PRO A 270 -20.73 1.24 11.40
C PRO A 270 -20.45 2.64 10.82
N THR A 271 -20.44 3.64 11.69
CA THR A 271 -20.36 5.06 11.35
C THR A 271 -18.94 5.62 11.35
N ARG A 272 -17.94 4.85 11.81
CA ARG A 272 -16.54 5.26 11.83
C ARG A 272 -15.70 4.41 10.90
N TRP A 273 -14.83 5.07 10.12
CA TRP A 273 -13.88 4.43 9.20
C TRP A 273 -14.49 3.25 8.44
N ASN A 274 -15.70 3.52 7.92
CA ASN A 274 -16.45 2.61 7.07
C ASN A 274 -16.88 1.28 7.73
N GLY A 275 -16.81 1.17 9.06
CA GLY A 275 -17.16 -0.03 9.83
C GLY A 275 -16.11 -1.14 9.78
N THR A 276 -15.06 -0.99 8.98
CA THR A 276 -13.99 -1.99 8.83
C THR A 276 -12.61 -1.50 9.24
N GLY A 277 -12.40 -0.19 9.31
CA GLY A 277 -11.06 0.40 9.47
C GLY A 277 -10.34 0.65 8.14
N GLY A 278 -10.94 0.23 7.00
CA GLY A 278 -10.36 0.38 5.66
C GLY A 278 -9.23 -0.61 5.36
N PHE A 279 -9.03 -0.92 4.08
CA PHE A 279 -7.89 -1.71 3.61
C PHE A 279 -6.87 -0.81 2.92
N CYS A 280 -5.60 -1.19 2.89
CA CYS A 280 -4.54 -0.50 2.16
C CYS A 280 -3.44 -1.50 1.78
N GLY A 281 -3.01 -1.52 0.52
CA GLY A 281 -1.93 -2.42 0.08
C GLY A 281 -0.64 -2.21 0.90
N PHE A 282 -0.34 -0.97 1.29
CA PHE A 282 0.79 -0.66 2.15
C PHE A 282 0.67 -1.16 3.60
N ASN A 283 -0.51 -1.61 4.05
CA ASN A 283 -0.65 -2.20 5.38
C ASN A 283 -0.57 -3.74 5.36
N GLY A 284 -0.41 -4.34 4.17
CA GLY A 284 -0.54 -5.78 3.99
C GLY A 284 -1.96 -6.26 4.30
N SER A 285 -2.97 -5.44 4.01
CA SER A 285 -4.36 -5.82 4.24
C SER A 285 -4.73 -7.04 3.42
N ARG A 286 -5.52 -7.95 4.00
CA ARG A 286 -6.04 -9.15 3.35
C ARG A 286 -7.56 -9.16 3.39
N PHE A 287 -8.20 -9.71 2.36
CA PHE A 287 -9.65 -9.64 2.19
C PHE A 287 -10.36 -10.84 2.81
N ILE A 288 -10.64 -11.90 2.05
CA ILE A 288 -11.38 -13.07 2.57
C ILE A 288 -10.58 -13.76 3.69
N ASP A 289 -9.28 -13.93 3.50
CA ASP A 289 -8.35 -14.53 4.46
C ASP A 289 -7.72 -13.52 5.44
N GLY A 290 -8.21 -12.28 5.42
CA GLY A 290 -7.94 -11.26 6.42
C GLY A 290 -9.22 -10.88 7.16
N PHE A 291 -9.84 -9.79 6.72
CA PHE A 291 -11.10 -9.30 7.27
C PHE A 291 -12.20 -10.37 7.32
N GLY A 292 -12.32 -11.21 6.29
CA GLY A 292 -13.32 -12.28 6.27
C GLY A 292 -13.11 -13.29 7.40
N GLN A 293 -11.88 -13.80 7.55
CA GLN A 293 -11.50 -14.68 8.64
C GLN A 293 -11.77 -14.04 10.01
N SER A 294 -11.35 -12.79 10.23
CA SER A 294 -11.57 -12.09 11.50
C SER A 294 -13.04 -11.83 11.79
N ALA A 295 -13.85 -11.50 10.77
CA ALA A 295 -15.29 -11.33 10.95
C ALA A 295 -15.97 -12.66 11.31
N GLN A 296 -15.52 -13.78 10.74
CA GLN A 296 -15.99 -15.10 11.12
C GLN A 296 -15.65 -15.41 12.58
N VAL A 297 -14.44 -15.07 13.05
CA VAL A 297 -14.07 -15.23 14.47
C VAL A 297 -15.04 -14.47 15.38
N VAL A 298 -15.47 -13.26 15.03
CA VAL A 298 -16.43 -12.52 15.87
C VAL A 298 -17.82 -13.15 15.82
N LEU A 299 -18.26 -13.64 14.67
CA LEU A 299 -19.54 -14.35 14.54
C LEU A 299 -19.56 -15.66 15.33
N ASP A 300 -18.44 -16.37 15.39
CA ASP A 300 -18.32 -17.62 16.16
C ASP A 300 -18.24 -17.34 17.67
N LEU A 301 -17.71 -16.17 18.04
CA LEU A 301 -17.52 -15.77 19.43
C LEU A 301 -18.81 -15.19 20.06
N GLU A 302 -19.60 -14.47 19.28
CA GLU A 302 -20.79 -13.73 19.73
C GLU A 302 -20.54 -12.91 21.02
N PRO A 303 -19.50 -12.04 21.06
CA PRO A 303 -19.18 -11.29 22.28
C PRO A 303 -20.31 -10.32 22.63
N ASP A 304 -20.48 -9.96 23.90
CA ASP A 304 -21.43 -8.91 24.28
C ASP A 304 -20.92 -7.52 23.85
N LEU A 305 -19.62 -7.30 24.01
CA LEU A 305 -18.96 -6.02 23.77
C LEU A 305 -17.70 -6.19 22.92
N ILE A 306 -17.53 -5.27 21.97
CA ILE A 306 -16.30 -5.09 21.22
C ILE A 306 -15.62 -3.83 21.70
N CYS A 307 -14.41 -4.00 22.22
CA CYS A 307 -13.47 -2.97 22.63
C CYS A 307 -12.40 -2.82 21.54
N ASN A 308 -12.69 -1.97 20.56
CA ASN A 308 -11.79 -1.66 19.46
C ASN A 308 -10.70 -0.66 19.92
N GLY A 309 -9.65 -0.54 19.10
CA GLY A 309 -8.72 0.59 19.13
C GLY A 309 -9.42 1.96 19.03
N HIS A 310 -8.64 3.03 19.07
CA HIS A 310 -9.13 4.43 18.95
C HIS A 310 -10.23 4.83 19.97
N GLY A 311 -10.34 4.10 21.09
CA GLY A 311 -11.34 4.36 22.14
C GLY A 311 -12.77 3.98 21.75
N CYS A 312 -12.97 3.15 20.73
CA CYS A 312 -14.28 2.73 20.27
C CYS A 312 -14.77 1.50 21.05
N VAL A 313 -15.91 1.62 21.75
CA VAL A 313 -16.61 0.48 22.37
C VAL A 313 -18.05 0.42 21.89
N TYR A 314 -18.49 -0.76 21.46
CA TYR A 314 -19.83 -0.97 20.91
C TYR A 314 -20.33 -2.40 21.13
N GLN A 315 -21.65 -2.58 21.05
CA GLN A 315 -22.30 -3.89 21.19
C GLN A 315 -22.17 -4.71 19.91
N PHE A 316 -22.05 -6.03 20.07
CA PHE A 316 -22.10 -6.94 18.94
C PHE A 316 -23.44 -6.86 18.20
N ASP A 317 -23.34 -6.82 16.88
CA ASP A 317 -24.46 -6.91 15.95
C ASP A 317 -24.11 -7.95 14.89
N THR A 318 -24.77 -9.11 14.93
CA THR A 318 -24.56 -10.20 13.97
C THR A 318 -24.68 -9.71 12.52
N ASP A 319 -25.59 -8.79 12.23
CA ASP A 319 -25.81 -8.32 10.86
C ASP A 319 -24.66 -7.41 10.38
N GLN A 320 -24.00 -6.69 11.28
CA GLN A 320 -22.78 -5.94 10.94
C GLN A 320 -21.69 -6.89 10.42
N TYR A 321 -21.42 -7.98 11.13
CA TYR A 321 -20.35 -8.91 10.75
C TYR A 321 -20.69 -9.74 9.51
N ARG A 322 -21.97 -10.07 9.29
CA ARG A 322 -22.43 -10.66 8.02
C ARG A 322 -22.23 -9.70 6.84
N ARG A 323 -22.49 -8.39 7.04
CA ARG A 323 -22.19 -7.36 6.02
C ARG A 323 -20.69 -7.28 5.73
N ILE A 324 -19.85 -7.39 6.76
CA ILE A 324 -18.38 -7.40 6.61
C ILE A 324 -17.90 -8.63 5.81
N LEU A 325 -18.43 -9.83 6.07
CA LEU A 325 -18.10 -11.03 5.27
C LEU A 325 -18.43 -10.82 3.78
N LYS A 326 -19.62 -10.28 3.49
CA LYS A 326 -20.01 -9.95 2.12
C LYS A 326 -19.11 -8.89 1.50
N TRP A 327 -18.79 -7.86 2.26
CA TRP A 327 -17.91 -6.78 1.85
C TRP A 327 -16.50 -7.30 1.53
N ALA A 328 -15.92 -8.18 2.34
CA ALA A 328 -14.57 -8.71 2.12
C ALA A 328 -14.46 -9.38 0.74
N LYS A 329 -15.45 -10.21 0.36
CA LYS A 329 -15.51 -10.83 -0.97
C LYS A 329 -15.67 -9.80 -2.10
N GLN A 330 -16.50 -8.78 -1.88
CA GLN A 330 -16.73 -7.71 -2.87
C GLN A 330 -15.48 -6.84 -3.06
N ALA A 331 -14.78 -6.52 -1.97
CA ALA A 331 -13.55 -5.74 -1.98
C ALA A 331 -12.43 -6.50 -2.70
N GLU A 332 -12.26 -7.79 -2.40
CA GLU A 332 -11.30 -8.65 -3.10
C GLU A 332 -11.56 -8.68 -4.60
N THR A 333 -12.82 -8.88 -5.01
CA THR A 333 -13.22 -8.86 -6.42
C THR A 333 -12.90 -7.51 -7.07
N ALA A 334 -13.24 -6.40 -6.40
CA ALA A 334 -13.01 -5.05 -6.92
C ALA A 334 -11.51 -4.73 -7.08
N VAL A 335 -10.66 -5.22 -6.18
CA VAL A 335 -9.21 -5.09 -6.31
C VAL A 335 -8.69 -5.98 -7.44
N ASN A 336 -9.05 -7.26 -7.46
CA ASN A 336 -8.60 -8.21 -8.47
C ASN A 336 -9.01 -7.80 -9.89
N ASP A 337 -10.18 -7.18 -10.04
CA ASP A 337 -10.66 -6.65 -11.30
C ASP A 337 -9.75 -5.55 -11.87
N LEU A 338 -9.00 -4.81 -11.03
CA LEU A 338 -7.99 -3.85 -11.47
C LEU A 338 -6.64 -4.52 -11.82
N CYS A 339 -6.33 -5.68 -11.25
CA CYS A 339 -5.04 -6.35 -11.37
C CYS A 339 -4.84 -6.97 -12.76
N VAL A 340 -3.71 -6.67 -13.40
CA VAL A 340 -3.34 -7.15 -14.76
C VAL A 340 -3.19 -8.67 -14.81
N SER A 341 -2.70 -9.28 -13.74
CA SER A 341 -2.41 -10.72 -13.65
C SER A 341 -3.62 -11.58 -13.23
N ASP A 342 -4.76 -10.92 -12.94
CA ASP A 342 -5.91 -11.49 -12.23
C ASP A 342 -5.52 -12.17 -10.90
N ASP A 343 -4.43 -11.69 -10.29
CA ASP A 343 -3.91 -12.12 -9.00
C ASP A 343 -3.63 -10.86 -8.17
N TRP A 344 -4.57 -10.52 -7.30
CA TRP A 344 -4.47 -9.31 -6.49
C TRP A 344 -3.30 -9.37 -5.50
N GLU A 345 -2.93 -10.54 -4.96
CA GLU A 345 -1.79 -10.63 -4.04
C GLU A 345 -0.50 -10.23 -4.75
N TYR A 346 -0.39 -10.56 -6.03
CA TYR A 346 0.77 -10.18 -6.84
C TYR A 346 0.77 -8.69 -7.23
N ASP A 347 -0.34 -8.17 -7.75
CA ASP A 347 -0.37 -6.81 -8.30
C ASP A 347 -0.67 -5.72 -7.26
N TYR A 348 -1.34 -6.05 -6.14
CA TYR A 348 -1.81 -5.09 -5.15
C TYR A 348 -1.04 -5.14 -3.81
N ASP A 349 -0.35 -6.24 -3.46
CA ASP A 349 0.57 -6.22 -2.31
C ASP A 349 1.97 -5.76 -2.77
N PRO A 350 2.42 -4.54 -2.39
CA PRO A 350 3.74 -4.04 -2.77
C PRO A 350 4.90 -4.84 -2.14
N ARG A 351 4.62 -5.81 -1.26
CA ARG A 351 5.61 -6.62 -0.53
C ARG A 351 5.63 -8.08 -0.94
N VAL A 352 4.91 -8.46 -1.99
CA VAL A 352 4.98 -9.82 -2.55
C VAL A 352 6.42 -10.20 -2.91
N MET A 353 7.24 -9.22 -3.30
CA MET A 353 8.68 -9.38 -3.47
C MET A 353 9.43 -8.13 -3.03
N GLY A 354 10.59 -8.31 -2.43
CA GLY A 354 11.41 -7.20 -2.00
C GLY A 354 12.67 -7.59 -1.26
N TRP A 355 13.50 -6.60 -0.93
CA TRP A 355 14.67 -6.81 -0.10
C TRP A 355 14.28 -7.04 1.36
N SER A 356 14.97 -7.97 2.02
CA SER A 356 14.72 -8.34 3.41
C SER A 356 16.05 -8.62 4.13
N PRO A 357 16.37 -7.91 5.22
CA PRO A 357 15.68 -6.71 5.74
C PRO A 357 15.49 -5.59 4.71
N PHE A 358 14.51 -4.72 4.93
CA PHE A 358 14.31 -3.52 4.10
C PHE A 358 15.46 -2.51 4.28
N ARG A 359 15.95 -2.37 5.51
CA ARG A 359 17.05 -1.47 5.86
C ARG A 359 18.26 -2.23 6.41
N TYR A 360 19.44 -1.82 5.98
CA TYR A 360 20.73 -2.32 6.39
C TYR A 360 21.57 -1.20 6.97
N GLU A 361 22.41 -1.53 7.94
CA GLU A 361 23.45 -0.64 8.48
C GLU A 361 24.82 -1.24 8.19
N ALA A 362 25.75 -0.42 7.70
CA ALA A 362 27.07 -0.88 7.29
C ALA A 362 28.12 0.25 7.33
N HIS A 363 29.40 -0.11 7.28
CA HIS A 363 30.51 0.85 7.20
C HIS A 363 31.16 0.88 5.81
N ALA A 364 31.81 1.98 5.47
CA ALA A 364 32.59 2.10 4.25
C ALA A 364 33.67 1.00 4.16
N GLY A 365 33.82 0.39 2.99
CA GLY A 365 34.76 -0.72 2.76
C GLY A 365 34.23 -2.13 3.10
N GLN A 366 33.09 -2.22 3.78
CA GLN A 366 32.45 -3.47 4.22
C GLN A 366 31.77 -4.22 3.06
N TRP A 367 31.71 -5.55 3.19
CA TRP A 367 30.78 -6.38 2.41
C TRP A 367 29.47 -6.55 3.17
N VAL A 368 28.37 -6.22 2.52
CA VAL A 368 27.01 -6.41 3.05
C VAL A 368 26.33 -7.52 2.27
N ARG A 369 25.73 -8.46 2.99
CA ARG A 369 24.87 -9.48 2.38
C ARG A 369 23.43 -9.03 2.45
N VAL A 370 22.82 -8.81 1.29
CA VAL A 370 21.39 -8.52 1.15
C VAL A 370 20.65 -9.75 0.63
N SER A 371 19.36 -9.85 0.96
CA SER A 371 18.53 -10.96 0.49
C SER A 371 17.27 -10.44 -0.16
N PHE A 372 17.01 -10.90 -1.38
CA PHE A 372 15.76 -10.65 -2.09
C PHE A 372 14.77 -11.76 -1.72
N LYS A 373 13.68 -11.41 -1.03
CA LYS A 373 12.60 -12.30 -0.58
C LYS A 373 11.44 -12.22 -1.57
N VAL A 374 10.82 -13.36 -1.83
CA VAL A 374 9.52 -13.45 -2.51
C VAL A 374 8.59 -14.24 -1.62
N ASP A 375 7.42 -13.66 -1.35
CA ASP A 375 6.38 -14.19 -0.48
C ASP A 375 5.06 -14.19 -1.25
N HIS A 376 4.80 -15.27 -1.98
CA HIS A 376 3.64 -15.40 -2.85
C HIS A 376 2.87 -16.68 -2.51
N ALA A 377 1.58 -16.50 -2.19
CA ALA A 377 0.68 -17.61 -1.88
C ALA A 377 -0.02 -18.19 -3.11
N GLY A 378 0.01 -17.51 -4.25
CA GLY A 378 -0.72 -17.90 -5.45
C GLY A 378 -0.25 -19.22 -6.08
N GLU A 379 -1.18 -19.86 -6.79
CA GLU A 379 -1.01 -21.19 -7.40
C GLU A 379 -0.07 -21.18 -8.61
N LYS A 380 0.13 -20.01 -9.21
CA LYS A 380 0.91 -19.86 -10.45
C LYS A 380 2.40 -19.96 -10.16
N LYS A 381 3.06 -20.85 -10.88
CA LYS A 381 4.53 -20.94 -10.89
C LYS A 381 5.12 -19.70 -11.54
N MET A 382 6.10 -19.07 -10.89
CA MET A 382 6.80 -17.90 -11.42
C MET A 382 8.31 -18.16 -11.53
N HIS A 383 8.88 -17.79 -12.67
CA HIS A 383 10.31 -17.78 -12.90
C HIS A 383 10.82 -16.35 -12.78
N LEU A 384 11.70 -16.11 -11.81
CA LEU A 384 12.24 -14.78 -11.53
C LEU A 384 13.73 -14.74 -11.80
N LYS A 385 14.18 -13.71 -12.49
CA LYS A 385 15.58 -13.29 -12.58
C LYS A 385 15.69 -11.95 -11.85
N VAL A 386 16.58 -11.88 -10.87
CA VAL A 386 16.79 -10.71 -10.02
C VAL A 386 18.19 -10.17 -10.25
N CYS A 387 18.27 -8.88 -10.56
CA CYS A 387 19.48 -8.10 -10.78
C CYS A 387 19.51 -6.93 -9.77
N PRO A 388 20.42 -6.91 -8.78
CA PRO A 388 20.53 -5.77 -7.89
C PRO A 388 21.08 -4.54 -8.63
N THR A 389 20.42 -3.39 -8.48
CA THR A 389 20.94 -2.08 -8.88
C THR A 389 21.56 -1.41 -7.65
N VAL A 390 22.87 -1.17 -7.68
CA VAL A 390 23.61 -0.56 -6.55
C VAL A 390 24.12 0.83 -6.91
N PRO A 391 24.41 1.70 -5.92
CA PRO A 391 25.01 3.01 -6.18
C PRO A 391 26.33 2.93 -6.96
N ASP A 392 26.65 4.01 -7.68
CA ASP A 392 27.87 4.08 -8.49
C ASP A 392 29.13 3.75 -7.67
N GLY A 393 29.99 2.91 -8.26
CA GLY A 393 31.24 2.45 -7.66
C GLY A 393 31.11 1.30 -6.66
N TRP A 394 29.90 0.92 -6.24
CA TRP A 394 29.70 -0.27 -5.40
C TRP A 394 29.92 -1.55 -6.21
N GLN A 395 30.45 -2.58 -5.57
CA GLN A 395 30.78 -3.85 -6.26
C GLN A 395 29.78 -4.93 -5.89
N LEU A 396 29.41 -5.78 -6.84
CA LEU A 396 28.57 -6.96 -6.60
C LEU A 396 29.37 -8.23 -6.88
N LYS A 397 29.31 -9.23 -5.98
CA LYS A 397 29.82 -10.57 -6.29
C LYS A 397 28.92 -11.29 -7.27
N GLN A 398 27.61 -11.13 -7.10
CA GLN A 398 26.60 -11.73 -7.97
C GLN A 398 25.80 -10.61 -8.60
N THR A 399 25.89 -10.46 -9.91
CA THR A 399 25.18 -9.42 -10.67
C THR A 399 23.78 -9.86 -11.06
N LYS A 400 23.51 -11.17 -11.07
CA LYS A 400 22.19 -11.75 -11.34
C LYS A 400 22.04 -13.10 -10.65
N ARG A 401 20.82 -13.42 -10.23
CA ARG A 401 20.43 -14.77 -9.80
C ARG A 401 19.00 -15.07 -10.24
N THR A 402 18.67 -16.35 -10.37
CA THR A 402 17.32 -16.81 -10.74
C THR A 402 16.72 -17.67 -9.64
N MET A 403 15.39 -17.63 -9.52
CA MET A 403 14.64 -18.55 -8.68
C MET A 403 13.36 -18.98 -9.38
N THR A 404 12.83 -20.13 -8.95
CA THR A 404 11.48 -20.55 -9.30
C THR A 404 10.65 -20.55 -8.02
N VAL A 405 9.55 -19.81 -8.06
CA VAL A 405 8.58 -19.72 -6.98
C VAL A 405 7.39 -20.61 -7.36
N THR A 406 7.05 -21.52 -6.46
CA THR A 406 5.84 -22.35 -6.51
C THR A 406 5.02 -22.01 -5.29
N SER A 407 3.69 -22.16 -5.37
CA SER A 407 2.77 -21.85 -4.26
C SER A 407 3.26 -22.38 -2.91
N THR A 408 2.96 -21.65 -1.84
CA THR A 408 3.18 -22.00 -0.41
C THR A 408 4.59 -21.89 0.17
N LYS A 409 5.60 -21.39 -0.55
CA LYS A 409 6.96 -21.23 0.05
C LYS A 409 7.59 -19.88 -0.23
N THR A 410 7.91 -19.16 0.84
CA THR A 410 8.85 -18.04 0.79
C THR A 410 10.18 -18.51 0.18
N ARG A 411 10.71 -17.73 -0.77
CA ARG A 411 12.01 -17.96 -1.41
C ARG A 411 12.92 -16.76 -1.18
N ARG A 412 14.23 -17.01 -1.13
CA ARG A 412 15.25 -15.98 -0.96
C ARG A 412 16.42 -16.19 -1.93
N LEU A 413 16.94 -15.10 -2.46
CA LEU A 413 18.23 -15.04 -3.14
C LEU A 413 19.13 -14.08 -2.38
N SER A 414 20.36 -14.50 -2.08
CA SER A 414 21.33 -13.64 -1.42
C SER A 414 22.36 -13.09 -2.39
N PHE A 415 22.73 -11.84 -2.16
CA PHE A 415 23.72 -11.09 -2.93
C PHE A 415 24.70 -10.45 -1.96
N ASP A 416 25.98 -10.46 -2.31
CA ASP A 416 27.02 -9.75 -1.55
C ASP A 416 27.42 -8.50 -2.32
N MET A 417 27.27 -7.33 -1.68
CA MET A 417 27.68 -6.03 -2.21
C MET A 417 28.82 -5.43 -1.38
N ARG A 418 29.76 -4.75 -2.03
CA ARG A 418 30.85 -4.05 -1.37
C ARG A 418 30.65 -2.55 -1.43
N ILE A 419 30.66 -1.94 -0.25
CA ILE A 419 30.65 -0.49 -0.08
C ILE A 419 32.08 0.02 -0.32
N PRO A 420 32.30 0.99 -1.22
CA PRO A 420 33.62 1.60 -1.41
C PRO A 420 34.18 2.20 -0.13
N LYS A 421 35.51 2.15 0.06
CA LYS A 421 36.18 2.69 1.26
C LYS A 421 36.02 4.19 1.44
N LYS A 422 35.76 4.93 0.36
CA LYS A 422 35.59 6.39 0.34
C LYS A 422 34.12 6.81 0.31
N THR A 423 33.20 5.89 0.57
CA THR A 423 31.77 6.21 0.63
C THR A 423 31.51 7.11 1.82
N GLU A 424 30.83 8.24 1.58
CA GLU A 424 30.47 9.16 2.65
C GLU A 424 29.40 8.54 3.56
N LYS A 425 29.32 9.06 4.78
CA LYS A 425 28.22 8.73 5.68
C LYS A 425 26.91 9.19 5.03
N GLY A 426 25.92 8.32 4.97
CA GLY A 426 24.63 8.69 4.41
C GLY A 426 23.72 7.52 4.12
N ARG A 427 22.54 7.85 3.60
CA ARG A 427 21.53 6.89 3.16
C ARG A 427 21.70 6.62 1.68
N TYR A 428 21.86 5.35 1.34
CA TYR A 428 21.97 4.86 -0.04
C TYR A 428 20.82 3.92 -0.35
N VAL A 429 20.46 3.87 -1.63
CA VAL A 429 19.35 3.07 -2.14
C VAL A 429 19.91 1.93 -3.00
N VAL A 430 19.38 0.73 -2.80
CA VAL A 430 19.64 -0.43 -3.66
C VAL A 430 18.32 -0.85 -4.31
N GLY A 431 18.28 -0.81 -5.64
CA GLY A 431 17.16 -1.29 -6.44
C GLY A 431 17.23 -2.80 -6.65
N GLY A 432 16.08 -3.42 -6.87
CA GLY A 432 15.96 -4.80 -7.31
C GLY A 432 15.24 -4.86 -8.64
N GLU A 433 15.99 -4.91 -9.74
CA GLU A 433 15.43 -5.14 -11.06
C GLU A 433 15.00 -6.61 -11.18
N VAL A 434 13.75 -6.83 -11.60
CA VAL A 434 13.19 -8.17 -11.76
C VAL A 434 12.72 -8.37 -13.20
N GLU A 435 13.07 -9.54 -13.74
CA GLU A 435 12.39 -10.10 -14.91
C GLU A 435 11.59 -11.31 -14.45
N MET A 436 10.31 -11.32 -14.79
CA MET A 436 9.38 -12.39 -14.47
C MET A 436 8.91 -13.07 -15.75
N ASN A 437 9.09 -14.39 -15.82
CA ASN A 437 8.68 -15.23 -16.96
C ASN A 437 9.19 -14.68 -18.31
N GLY A 438 10.39 -14.09 -18.33
CA GLY A 438 11.01 -13.50 -19.52
C GLY A 438 10.57 -12.06 -19.84
N LYS A 439 9.69 -11.44 -19.03
CA LYS A 439 9.28 -10.04 -19.17
C LYS A 439 9.93 -9.17 -18.09
N LEU A 440 10.57 -8.09 -18.50
CA LEU A 440 11.16 -7.11 -17.57
C LEU A 440 10.03 -6.40 -16.79
N CYS A 441 10.14 -6.40 -15.47
CA CYS A 441 9.24 -5.69 -14.56
C CYS A 441 9.85 -4.36 -14.05
N GLY A 442 11.13 -4.11 -14.33
CA GLY A 442 11.87 -2.95 -13.82
C GLY A 442 12.31 -3.13 -12.36
N GLU A 443 12.66 -2.03 -11.71
CA GLU A 443 13.06 -1.99 -10.30
C GLU A 443 11.82 -2.06 -9.39
N VAL A 444 11.36 -3.28 -9.12
CA VAL A 444 10.13 -3.53 -8.34
C VAL A 444 10.35 -3.52 -6.82
N ALA A 445 11.59 -3.35 -6.37
CA ALA A 445 11.94 -3.40 -4.95
C ALA A 445 13.06 -2.43 -4.61
N VAL A 446 13.03 -1.93 -3.38
CA VAL A 446 14.02 -1.00 -2.86
C VAL A 446 14.50 -1.44 -1.48
N ALA A 447 15.80 -1.30 -1.23
CA ALA A 447 16.40 -1.42 0.09
C ALA A 447 17.13 -0.14 0.45
N ILE A 448 17.21 0.13 1.74
CA ILE A 448 17.99 1.22 2.30
C ILE A 448 19.28 0.66 2.90
N VAL A 449 20.41 1.27 2.56
CA VAL A 449 21.70 1.00 3.20
C VAL A 449 22.19 2.30 3.84
N ASP A 450 22.16 2.36 5.16
CA ASP A 450 22.71 3.47 5.92
C ASP A 450 24.21 3.20 6.18
N VAL A 451 25.06 4.00 5.54
CA VAL A 451 26.51 3.99 5.74
C VAL A 451 26.82 4.83 6.97
N LEU A 452 27.30 4.15 8.01
CA LEU A 452 27.66 4.73 9.30
C LEU A 452 29.08 5.29 9.30
N VAL A 453 29.38 6.09 10.33
CA VAL A 453 30.71 6.68 10.58
C VAL A 453 31.76 5.59 10.81
#